data_AF-A0A1V2RFQ2-F1
#
_entry.id   AF-A0A1V2RFQ2-F1
#
_cell.length_a   1.000
_cell.length_b   1.000
_cell.length_c   1.000
_cell.angle_alpha   90.00
_cell.angle_beta   90.00
_cell.angle_gamma   90.00
#
_symmetry.space_group_name_H-M   'P 1'
#
loop_
_entity.id
_entity.type
_entity.pdbx_description
1 polymer ?
#
loop_
_entity_poly.entity_id
_entity_poly.type
_entity_poly.pdbx_seq_one_letter_code
_entity_poly.pdbx_strand_id
1 'polypeptide(L)'
;MDIRAGRGRWRHLNATAAHLWHHLAAGTSPRAVALTCLLQLVSGAVTAFGLYATTSALTPLLAAGPTAERVRDALPALIVTAAAACARSVVAALTVATTARIGPRVDGMAETRYLEATTKAPLACYDDPAWSDQSEAASRAAKDVHLMVEAFTAVTTALLCIVAAAGIMTHLHPALLPLMLLAVVPRGWAAVRAARAAYFADRHTLADRRGTDKWYVCTFIADRPVRSVKAKIRTLTHRTSQQDLAVVLVSLNQVAHGWANYFRHAVAKRTFSNLDNLVWWRVIRLLQERHHRNWTDVRRRLSPTGRWRPISAGEIELRKISAIPATRYRYRGNTIPTPWTPATT
;
A
#
# COMPACT_ATOMS: atom_id res chain seq x y z
N MET A 1 7.00 17.11 8.24
CA MET A 1 7.35 15.79 7.68
C MET A 1 8.76 15.48 8.16
N ASP A 2 8.90 14.73 9.25
CA ASP A 2 10.18 14.42 9.89
C ASP A 2 10.27 12.91 10.12
N ILE A 3 11.22 12.26 9.43
CA ILE A 3 11.39 10.81 9.36
C ILE A 3 12.08 10.27 10.63
N ARG A 4 12.60 11.13 11.52
CA ARG A 4 13.28 10.71 12.76
C ARG A 4 12.32 10.46 13.94
N ALA A 5 11.15 11.11 13.97
CA ALA A 5 10.14 10.95 15.04
C ALA A 5 9.43 9.58 15.04
N GLY A 6 9.68 8.73 14.03
CA GLY A 6 9.14 7.38 13.97
C GLY A 6 9.78 6.42 14.97
N ARG A 7 11.09 6.56 15.28
CA ARG A 7 11.89 5.50 15.93
C ARG A 7 11.48 5.13 17.36
N GLY A 8 10.84 6.03 18.12
CA GLY A 8 10.35 5.75 19.48
C GLY A 8 9.00 5.01 19.54
N ARG A 9 8.17 5.13 18.49
CA ARG A 9 6.81 4.54 18.45
C ARG A 9 6.78 3.03 18.15
N TRP A 10 7.89 2.47 17.68
CA TRP A 10 7.97 1.05 17.28
C TRP A 10 7.97 0.07 18.46
N ARG A 11 8.52 0.46 19.62
CA ARG A 11 8.52 -0.39 20.83
C ARG A 11 7.11 -0.55 21.40
N HIS A 12 6.30 0.51 21.34
CA HIS A 12 4.91 0.46 21.82
C HIS A 12 4.00 -0.33 20.88
N LEU A 13 4.18 -0.25 19.57
CA LEU A 13 3.36 -1.01 18.61
C LEU A 13 3.56 -2.53 18.73
N ASN A 14 4.80 -2.99 18.94
CA ASN A 14 5.09 -4.41 19.14
C ASN A 14 4.56 -4.90 20.50
N ALA A 15 4.67 -4.08 21.54
CA ALA A 15 4.11 -4.40 22.86
C ALA A 15 2.57 -4.43 22.82
N THR A 16 1.91 -3.51 22.11
CA THR A 16 0.46 -3.51 21.96
C THR A 16 -0.04 -4.68 21.12
N ALA A 17 0.67 -5.06 20.05
CA ALA A 17 0.28 -6.19 19.23
C ALA A 17 0.42 -7.52 19.98
N ALA A 18 1.49 -7.70 20.76
CA ALA A 18 1.69 -8.88 21.61
C ALA A 18 0.69 -8.93 22.78
N HIS A 19 0.40 -7.80 23.43
CA HIS A 19 -0.64 -7.72 24.46
C HIS A 19 -2.04 -7.96 23.89
N LEU A 20 -2.36 -7.37 22.73
CA LEU A 20 -3.62 -7.59 22.03
C LEU A 20 -3.75 -9.05 21.63
N TRP A 21 -2.68 -9.66 21.09
CA TRP A 21 -2.68 -11.08 20.75
C TRP A 21 -2.85 -11.95 21.99
N HIS A 22 -2.16 -11.67 23.10
CA HIS A 22 -2.31 -12.44 24.33
C HIS A 22 -3.73 -12.31 24.92
N HIS A 23 -4.35 -11.13 24.83
CA HIS A 23 -5.72 -10.91 25.30
C HIS A 23 -6.81 -11.44 24.34
N LEU A 24 -6.52 -11.50 23.05
CA LEU A 24 -7.43 -12.11 22.05
C LEU A 24 -7.30 -13.63 22.04
N ALA A 25 -6.07 -14.16 22.15
CA ALA A 25 -5.77 -15.57 22.27
C ALA A 25 -6.28 -16.18 23.57
N ALA A 26 -6.25 -15.44 24.69
CA ALA A 26 -6.85 -15.90 25.96
C ALA A 26 -8.38 -16.00 25.91
N GLY A 27 -9.05 -15.20 25.06
CA GLY A 27 -10.50 -15.29 24.85
C GLY A 27 -10.91 -16.24 23.72
N THR A 28 -9.96 -16.65 22.88
CA THR A 28 -10.18 -17.59 21.79
C THR A 28 -9.86 -19.01 22.27
N SER A 29 -10.53 -20.03 21.75
CA SER A 29 -10.40 -21.42 22.22
C SER A 29 -8.92 -21.82 22.45
N PRO A 30 -8.48 -22.06 23.71
CA PRO A 30 -7.06 -22.30 24.03
C PRO A 30 -6.50 -23.53 23.32
N ARG A 31 -7.38 -24.49 23.02
CA ARG A 31 -7.08 -25.70 22.25
C ARG A 31 -6.63 -25.39 20.82
N ALA A 32 -7.22 -24.39 20.16
CA ALA A 32 -6.87 -24.06 18.77
C ALA A 32 -5.52 -23.34 18.70
N VAL A 33 -5.24 -22.46 19.66
CA VAL A 33 -3.93 -21.80 19.79
C VAL A 33 -2.85 -22.84 20.09
N ALA A 34 -3.10 -23.75 21.05
CA ALA A 34 -2.19 -24.85 21.37
C ALA A 34 -1.95 -25.76 20.16
N LEU A 35 -3.00 -26.08 19.39
CA LEU A 35 -2.88 -26.86 18.16
C LEU A 35 -2.02 -26.14 17.11
N THR A 36 -2.21 -24.84 16.89
CA THR A 36 -1.35 -24.07 15.98
C THR A 36 0.10 -24.08 16.45
N CYS A 37 0.38 -23.87 17.74
CA CYS A 37 1.73 -23.98 18.28
C CYS A 37 2.33 -25.38 18.06
N LEU A 38 1.55 -26.43 18.32
CA LEU A 38 1.98 -27.81 18.10
C LEU A 38 2.27 -28.08 16.62
N LEU A 39 1.39 -27.66 15.71
CA LEU A 39 1.58 -27.79 14.26
C LEU A 39 2.83 -27.05 13.79
N GLN A 40 3.15 -25.89 14.36
CA GLN A 40 4.39 -25.18 14.05
C GLN A 40 5.63 -25.97 14.49
N LEU A 41 5.64 -26.50 15.71
CA LEU A 41 6.73 -27.33 16.19
C LEU A 41 6.92 -28.59 15.34
N VAL A 42 5.82 -29.26 14.99
CA VAL A 42 5.83 -30.43 14.10
C VAL A 42 6.35 -30.04 12.71
N SER A 43 5.92 -28.90 12.15
CA SER A 43 6.41 -28.39 10.87
C SER A 43 7.93 -28.20 10.89
N GLY A 44 8.47 -27.58 11.95
CA GLY A 44 9.91 -27.42 12.12
C GLY A 44 10.66 -28.75 12.20
N ALA A 45 10.15 -29.71 12.98
CA ALA A 45 10.75 -31.04 13.10
C ALA A 45 10.74 -31.81 11.77
N VAL A 46 9.62 -31.81 11.05
CA VAL A 46 9.50 -32.44 9.72
C VAL A 46 10.42 -31.76 8.70
N THR A 47 10.60 -30.44 8.78
CA THR A 47 11.55 -29.69 7.94
C THR A 47 12.98 -30.15 8.17
N ALA A 48 13.41 -30.21 9.43
CA ALA A 48 14.75 -30.64 9.80
C ALA A 48 15.00 -32.09 9.36
N PHE A 49 14.05 -32.98 9.65
CA PHE A 49 14.13 -34.39 9.27
C PHE A 49 14.21 -34.59 7.76
N GLY A 50 13.37 -33.89 6.98
CA GLY A 50 13.39 -33.96 5.51
C GLY A 50 14.71 -33.46 4.91
N LEU A 51 15.30 -32.41 5.46
CA LEU A 51 16.57 -31.88 4.99
C LEU A 51 17.76 -32.79 5.38
N TYR A 52 17.71 -33.42 6.55
CA TYR A 52 18.67 -34.46 6.93
C TYR A 52 18.58 -35.68 6.00
N ALA A 53 17.38 -36.20 5.76
CA ALA A 53 17.16 -37.35 4.87
C ALA A 53 17.63 -37.06 3.43
N THR A 54 17.46 -35.83 2.96
CA THR A 54 17.96 -35.38 1.65
C THR A 54 19.49 -35.44 1.60
N THR A 55 20.15 -34.98 2.66
CA THR A 55 21.61 -35.03 2.78
C THR A 55 22.11 -36.49 2.82
N SER A 56 21.42 -37.36 3.56
CA SER A 56 21.72 -38.79 3.61
C SER A 56 21.51 -39.49 2.27
N ALA A 57 20.50 -39.11 1.47
CA ALA A 57 20.27 -39.65 0.14
C ALA A 57 21.36 -39.24 -0.86
N LEU A 58 21.90 -38.03 -0.75
CA LEU A 58 22.93 -37.52 -1.65
C LEU A 58 24.27 -38.27 -1.51
N THR A 59 24.56 -38.84 -0.34
CA THR A 59 25.84 -39.53 -0.08
C THR A 59 26.04 -40.77 -0.99
N PRO A 60 25.15 -41.79 -0.97
CA PRO A 60 25.25 -42.93 -1.90
C PRO A 60 24.98 -42.52 -3.36
N LEU A 61 24.11 -41.53 -3.59
CA LEU A 61 23.84 -41.03 -4.93
C LEU A 61 25.03 -40.32 -5.57
N LEU A 62 26.03 -39.87 -4.83
CA LEU A 62 27.25 -39.25 -5.36
C LEU A 62 28.49 -40.15 -5.22
N ALA A 63 28.35 -41.33 -4.64
CA ALA A 63 29.45 -42.30 -4.49
C ALA A 63 29.90 -42.87 -5.85
N ALA A 64 31.17 -43.30 -5.91
CA ALA A 64 31.69 -44.00 -7.07
C ALA A 64 31.14 -45.44 -7.12
N GLY A 65 30.67 -45.89 -8.27
CA GLY A 65 30.15 -47.25 -8.46
C GLY A 65 29.04 -47.36 -9.50
N PRO A 66 28.56 -48.59 -9.78
CA PRO A 66 27.48 -48.84 -10.73
C PRO A 66 26.18 -48.11 -10.36
N THR A 67 25.50 -47.53 -11.34
CA THR A 67 24.30 -46.70 -11.11
C THR A 67 23.17 -47.45 -10.39
N ALA A 68 22.99 -48.75 -10.65
CA ALA A 68 21.90 -49.53 -10.06
C ALA A 68 22.05 -49.74 -8.54
N GLU A 69 23.27 -49.93 -8.06
CA GLU A 69 23.56 -50.12 -6.62
C GLU A 69 23.37 -48.79 -5.86
N ARG A 70 23.87 -47.68 -6.43
CA ARG A 70 23.70 -46.34 -5.85
C ARG A 70 22.23 -45.98 -5.63
N VAL A 71 21.36 -46.30 -6.59
CA VAL A 71 19.91 -46.03 -6.48
C VAL A 71 19.26 -46.93 -5.42
N ARG A 72 19.66 -48.21 -5.34
CA ARG A 72 19.13 -49.14 -4.36
C ARG A 72 19.52 -48.75 -2.93
N ASP A 73 20.75 -48.29 -2.73
CA ASP A 73 21.27 -47.84 -1.44
C ASP A 73 20.67 -46.49 -1.00
N ALA A 74 20.34 -45.62 -1.96
CA ALA A 74 19.67 -44.34 -1.70
C ALA A 74 18.16 -44.46 -1.49
N LEU A 75 17.54 -45.58 -1.91
CA LEU A 75 16.10 -45.79 -1.92
C LEU A 75 15.42 -45.56 -0.56
N PRO A 76 15.96 -46.05 0.58
CA PRO A 76 15.38 -45.79 1.90
C PRO A 76 15.36 -44.30 2.24
N ALA A 77 16.47 -43.59 1.97
CA ALA A 77 16.56 -42.16 2.24
C ALA A 77 15.60 -41.36 1.34
N LEU A 78 15.44 -41.76 0.07
CA LEU A 78 14.46 -41.18 -0.85
C LEU A 78 13.02 -41.38 -0.37
N ILE A 79 12.65 -42.58 0.08
CA ILE A 79 11.32 -42.84 0.66
C ILE A 79 11.08 -41.93 1.87
N VAL A 80 12.08 -41.79 2.75
CA VAL A 80 11.99 -40.93 3.93
C VAL A 80 11.83 -39.45 3.54
N THR A 81 12.55 -38.97 2.52
CA THR A 81 12.37 -37.59 2.02
C THR A 81 10.99 -37.35 1.45
N ALA A 82 10.45 -38.30 0.67
CA ALA A 82 9.12 -38.22 0.11
C ALA A 82 8.05 -38.22 1.21
N ALA A 83 8.19 -39.11 2.20
CA ALA A 83 7.30 -39.17 3.36
C ALA A 83 7.34 -37.86 4.18
N ALA A 84 8.54 -37.29 4.39
CA ALA A 84 8.69 -36.01 5.07
C ALA A 84 8.06 -34.85 4.28
N ALA A 85 8.19 -34.82 2.96
CA ALA A 85 7.55 -33.81 2.11
C ALA A 85 6.01 -33.91 2.15
N CYS A 86 5.46 -35.13 2.12
CA CYS A 86 4.03 -35.38 2.31
C CYS A 86 3.56 -34.93 3.69
N ALA A 87 4.27 -35.33 4.76
CA ALA A 87 3.95 -34.91 6.12
C ALA A 87 3.97 -33.38 6.28
N ARG A 88 4.98 -32.71 5.70
CA ARG A 88 5.06 -31.24 5.69
C ARG A 88 3.84 -30.62 5.03
N SER A 89 3.40 -31.19 3.90
CA SER A 89 2.25 -30.70 3.13
C SER A 89 0.95 -30.87 3.93
N VAL A 90 0.78 -31.99 4.62
CA VAL A 90 -0.36 -32.22 5.53
C VAL A 90 -0.35 -31.23 6.70
N VAL A 91 0.80 -31.02 7.35
CA VAL A 91 0.94 -30.05 8.45
C VAL A 91 0.62 -28.63 7.98
N ALA A 92 1.08 -28.25 6.79
CA ALA A 92 0.75 -26.95 6.20
C ALA A 92 -0.76 -26.80 5.94
N ALA A 93 -1.40 -27.82 5.37
CA ALA A 93 -2.84 -27.83 5.14
C ALA A 93 -3.65 -27.75 6.45
N LEU A 94 -3.25 -28.50 7.48
CA LEU A 94 -3.85 -28.44 8.81
C LEU A 94 -3.67 -27.07 9.47
N THR A 95 -2.52 -26.43 9.27
CA THR A 95 -2.25 -25.08 9.78
C THR A 95 -3.18 -24.06 9.12
N VAL A 96 -3.37 -24.14 7.80
CA VAL A 96 -4.33 -23.30 7.07
C VAL A 96 -5.75 -23.54 7.56
N ALA A 97 -6.17 -24.80 7.67
CA ALA A 97 -7.52 -25.15 8.13
C ALA A 97 -7.80 -24.70 9.58
N THR A 98 -6.79 -24.80 10.46
CA THR A 98 -6.90 -24.34 11.85
C THR A 98 -7.00 -22.82 11.91
N THR A 99 -6.14 -22.11 11.16
CA THR A 99 -6.12 -20.64 11.12
C THR A 99 -7.42 -20.08 10.54
N ALA A 100 -7.97 -20.72 9.50
CA ALA A 100 -9.26 -20.35 8.89
C ALA A 100 -10.45 -20.47 9.85
N ARG A 101 -10.38 -21.32 10.88
CA ARG A 101 -11.42 -21.44 11.93
C ARG A 101 -11.24 -20.44 13.07
N ILE A 102 -10.03 -19.94 13.26
CA ILE A 102 -9.69 -18.96 14.29
C ILE A 102 -10.05 -17.55 13.80
N GLY A 103 -9.76 -17.23 12.53
CA GLY A 103 -9.96 -15.91 11.92
C GLY A 103 -11.32 -15.29 12.22
N PRO A 104 -12.44 -15.90 11.79
CA PRO A 104 -13.78 -15.33 11.99
C PRO A 104 -14.16 -15.10 13.45
N ARG A 105 -13.63 -15.91 14.38
CA ARG A 105 -13.90 -15.75 15.82
C ARG A 105 -13.17 -14.54 16.39
N VAL A 106 -11.91 -14.37 16.00
CA VAL A 106 -11.08 -13.26 16.45
C VAL A 106 -11.62 -11.94 15.89
N ASP A 107 -12.03 -11.92 14.63
CA ASP A 107 -12.66 -10.75 14.00
C ASP A 107 -13.95 -10.37 14.74
N GLY A 108 -14.84 -11.33 15.01
CA GLY A 108 -16.08 -11.07 15.75
C GLY A 108 -15.87 -10.56 17.17
N MET A 109 -14.88 -11.08 17.90
CA MET A 109 -14.51 -10.59 19.24
C MET A 109 -13.97 -9.16 19.19
N ALA A 110 -13.11 -8.86 18.20
CA ALA A 110 -12.55 -7.53 18.02
C ALA A 110 -13.62 -6.51 17.61
N GLU A 111 -14.53 -6.90 16.72
CA GLU A 111 -15.67 -6.08 16.29
C GLU A 111 -16.60 -5.79 17.47
N THR A 112 -16.94 -6.79 18.28
CA THR A 112 -17.77 -6.59 19.49
C THR A 112 -17.12 -5.61 20.46
N ARG A 113 -15.81 -5.75 20.73
CA ARG A 113 -15.07 -4.82 21.61
C ARG A 113 -15.02 -3.41 21.05
N TYR A 114 -14.84 -3.27 19.74
CA TYR A 114 -14.90 -1.97 19.07
C TYR A 114 -16.29 -1.34 19.21
N LEU A 115 -17.36 -2.10 18.95
CA LEU A 115 -18.74 -1.63 19.10
C LEU A 115 -19.06 -1.22 20.55
N GLU A 116 -18.64 -2.01 21.54
CA GLU A 116 -18.77 -1.65 22.96
C GLU A 116 -18.01 -0.36 23.32
N ALA A 117 -16.79 -0.18 22.77
CA ALA A 117 -16.00 1.02 23.03
C ALA A 117 -16.63 2.26 22.37
N THR A 118 -17.16 2.12 21.16
CA THR A 118 -17.82 3.24 20.46
C THR A 118 -19.16 3.61 21.10
N THR A 119 -19.98 2.64 21.53
CA THR A 119 -21.27 2.92 22.18
C THR A 119 -21.13 3.61 23.55
N LYS A 120 -19.98 3.44 24.22
CA LYS A 120 -19.65 4.13 25.49
C LYS A 120 -19.03 5.52 25.27
N ALA A 121 -18.69 5.89 24.04
CA ALA A 121 -18.07 7.18 23.77
C ALA A 121 -19.10 8.32 23.90
N PRO A 122 -18.76 9.45 24.57
CA PRO A 122 -19.63 10.62 24.62
C PRO A 122 -20.00 11.11 23.21
N LEU A 123 -21.24 11.55 23.01
CA LEU A 123 -21.74 11.93 21.70
C LEU A 123 -20.92 13.08 21.07
N ALA A 124 -20.39 13.99 21.89
CA ALA A 124 -19.53 15.08 21.46
C ALA A 124 -18.22 14.61 20.77
N CYS A 125 -17.76 13.39 21.03
CA CYS A 125 -16.56 12.83 20.39
C CYS A 125 -16.80 12.54 18.90
N TYR A 126 -18.04 12.28 18.48
CA TYR A 126 -18.37 11.97 17.08
C TYR A 126 -18.15 13.17 16.14
N ASP A 127 -18.17 14.39 16.68
CA ASP A 127 -17.94 15.63 15.92
C ASP A 127 -16.43 15.96 15.77
N ASP A 128 -15.55 15.28 16.50
CA ASP A 128 -14.10 15.47 16.40
C ASP A 128 -13.51 14.67 15.20
N PRO A 129 -12.90 15.34 14.21
CA PRO A 129 -12.24 14.67 13.08
C PRO A 129 -11.15 13.67 13.52
N ALA A 130 -10.45 13.94 14.62
CA ALA A 130 -9.41 13.05 15.13
C ALA A 130 -9.99 11.75 15.71
N TRP A 131 -11.15 11.83 16.37
CA TRP A 131 -11.88 10.66 16.85
C TRP A 131 -12.43 9.85 15.67
N SER A 132 -13.00 10.51 14.65
CA SER A 132 -13.49 9.84 13.43
C SER A 132 -12.39 9.04 12.73
N ASP A 133 -11.20 9.63 12.55
CA ASP A 133 -10.05 8.94 11.95
C ASP A 133 -9.58 7.74 12.78
N GLN A 134 -9.57 7.86 14.12
CA GLN A 134 -9.17 6.77 15.02
C GLN A 134 -10.23 5.65 15.07
N SER A 135 -11.50 6.02 15.07
CA SER A 135 -12.66 5.11 15.07
C SER A 135 -12.71 4.28 13.79
N GLU A 136 -12.53 4.92 12.63
CA GLU A 136 -12.46 4.21 11.34
C GLU A 136 -11.23 3.27 11.27
N ALA A 137 -10.08 3.72 11.75
CA ALA A 137 -8.89 2.86 11.84
C ALA A 137 -9.12 1.66 12.76
N ALA A 138 -9.79 1.85 13.90
CA ALA A 138 -10.11 0.78 14.85
C ALA A 138 -11.15 -0.19 14.29
N SER A 139 -12.17 0.30 13.56
CA SER A 139 -13.15 -0.56 12.88
C SER A 139 -12.51 -1.46 11.83
N ARG A 140 -11.62 -0.92 10.99
CA ARG A 140 -10.88 -1.75 10.02
C ARG A 140 -9.93 -2.72 10.70
N ALA A 141 -9.20 -2.24 11.70
CA ALA A 141 -8.33 -3.11 12.47
C ALA A 141 -9.12 -4.29 13.06
N ALA A 142 -10.36 -4.07 13.52
CA ALA A 142 -11.24 -5.13 14.01
C ALA A 142 -11.72 -6.12 12.93
N LYS A 143 -11.90 -5.68 11.68
CA LYS A 143 -12.26 -6.55 10.53
C LYS A 143 -11.07 -7.36 9.99
N ASP A 144 -9.86 -6.83 10.14
CA ASP A 144 -8.63 -7.40 9.57
C ASP A 144 -7.74 -8.09 10.64
N VAL A 145 -8.27 -8.42 11.83
CA VAL A 145 -7.45 -9.01 12.91
C VAL A 145 -6.92 -10.39 12.52
N HIS A 146 -7.69 -11.18 11.77
CA HIS A 146 -7.24 -12.47 11.25
C HIS A 146 -5.90 -12.39 10.49
N LEU A 147 -5.63 -11.28 9.78
CA LEU A 147 -4.37 -11.08 9.07
C LEU A 147 -3.17 -11.03 10.02
N MET A 148 -3.34 -10.57 11.27
CA MET A 148 -2.28 -10.65 12.28
C MET A 148 -1.99 -12.10 12.65
N VAL A 149 -3.02 -12.94 12.83
CA VAL A 149 -2.86 -14.36 13.17
C VAL A 149 -2.11 -15.09 12.05
N GLU A 150 -2.48 -14.83 10.80
CA GLU A 150 -1.78 -15.37 9.63
C GLU A 150 -0.32 -14.89 9.57
N ALA A 151 -0.06 -13.59 9.80
CA ALA A 151 1.29 -13.04 9.81
C ALA A 151 2.16 -13.66 10.92
N PHE A 152 1.63 -13.84 12.14
CA PHE A 152 2.34 -14.51 13.23
C PHE A 152 2.67 -15.97 12.89
N THR A 153 1.70 -16.68 12.31
CA THR A 153 1.85 -18.06 11.86
C THR A 153 2.93 -18.15 10.78
N ALA A 154 2.93 -17.25 9.80
CA ALA A 154 3.95 -17.21 8.76
C ALA A 154 5.35 -16.89 9.30
N VAL A 155 5.47 -15.91 10.22
CA VAL A 155 6.75 -15.52 10.83
C VAL A 155 7.32 -16.67 11.67
N THR A 156 6.49 -17.33 12.48
CA THR A 156 6.93 -18.48 13.29
C THR A 156 7.39 -19.64 12.41
N THR A 157 6.63 -20.02 11.38
CA THR A 157 7.07 -21.04 10.41
C THR A 157 8.39 -20.67 9.76
N ALA A 158 8.55 -19.42 9.33
CA ALA A 158 9.79 -18.95 8.70
C ALA A 158 10.99 -19.01 9.65
N LEU A 159 10.82 -18.61 10.92
CA LEU A 159 11.86 -18.70 11.94
C LEU A 159 12.28 -20.16 12.19
N LEU A 160 11.32 -21.08 12.35
CA LEU A 160 11.64 -22.50 12.52
C LEU A 160 12.35 -23.07 11.29
N CYS A 161 11.97 -22.68 10.08
CA CYS A 161 12.65 -23.11 8.86
C CYS A 161 14.10 -22.59 8.81
N ILE A 162 14.34 -21.34 9.22
CA ILE A 162 15.69 -20.76 9.29
C ILE A 162 16.54 -21.49 10.34
N VAL A 163 15.99 -21.80 11.52
CA VAL A 163 16.70 -22.56 12.56
C VAL A 163 17.02 -23.98 12.10
N ALA A 164 16.07 -24.67 11.47
CA ALA A 164 16.28 -26.02 10.93
C ALA A 164 17.36 -26.02 9.84
N ALA A 165 17.31 -25.07 8.91
CA ALA A 165 18.34 -24.91 7.88
C ALA A 165 19.71 -24.59 8.49
N ALA A 166 19.78 -23.68 9.46
CA ALA A 166 21.02 -23.33 10.15
C ALA A 166 21.64 -24.54 10.87
N GLY A 167 20.84 -25.35 11.57
CA GLY A 167 21.32 -26.54 12.27
C GLY A 167 22.00 -27.54 11.34
N ILE A 168 21.37 -27.85 10.20
CA ILE A 168 21.92 -28.80 9.22
C ILE A 168 23.13 -28.22 8.50
N MET A 169 23.07 -26.94 8.15
CA MET A 169 24.17 -26.24 7.52
C MET A 169 25.42 -26.20 8.40
N THR A 170 25.24 -26.06 9.72
CA THR A 170 26.33 -26.10 10.70
C THR A 170 27.03 -27.46 10.70
N HIS A 171 26.28 -28.55 10.56
CA HIS A 171 26.83 -29.90 10.49
C HIS A 171 27.60 -30.17 9.19
N LEU A 172 27.13 -29.61 8.06
CA LEU A 172 27.78 -29.76 6.76
C LEU A 172 29.06 -28.92 6.66
N HIS A 173 28.95 -27.60 6.83
CA HIS A 173 30.10 -26.70 6.84
C HIS A 173 29.72 -25.34 7.46
N PRO A 174 30.34 -24.92 8.59
CA PRO A 174 29.92 -23.72 9.31
C PRO A 174 30.05 -22.42 8.49
N ALA A 175 30.94 -22.37 7.50
CA ALA A 175 31.07 -21.22 6.60
C ALA A 175 29.84 -20.97 5.70
N LEU A 176 28.89 -21.92 5.62
CA LEU A 176 27.66 -21.73 4.86
C LEU A 176 26.59 -20.93 5.64
N LEU A 177 26.72 -20.79 6.97
CA LEU A 177 25.86 -19.95 7.80
C LEU A 177 25.87 -18.46 7.39
N PRO A 178 27.03 -17.79 7.22
CA PRO A 178 27.04 -16.41 6.75
C PRO A 178 26.46 -16.27 5.33
N LEU A 179 26.59 -17.30 4.49
CA LEU A 179 26.01 -17.32 3.15
C LEU A 179 24.48 -17.45 3.19
N MET A 180 23.94 -18.25 4.12
CA MET A 180 22.51 -18.30 4.42
C MET A 180 21.99 -16.94 4.89
N LEU A 181 22.70 -16.28 5.83
CA LEU A 181 22.33 -14.95 6.31
C LEU A 181 22.34 -13.92 5.17
N LEU A 182 23.34 -13.96 4.30
CA LEU A 182 23.43 -13.09 3.13
C LEU A 182 22.24 -13.27 2.18
N ALA A 183 21.67 -14.48 2.08
CA ALA A 183 20.49 -14.76 1.27
C ALA A 183 19.16 -14.37 1.94
N VAL A 184 19.04 -14.57 3.26
CA VAL A 184 17.81 -14.36 4.04
C VAL A 184 17.61 -12.88 4.40
N VAL A 185 18.67 -12.17 4.79
CA VAL A 185 18.59 -10.78 5.26
C VAL A 185 17.98 -9.82 4.21
N PRO A 186 18.39 -9.84 2.93
CA PRO A 186 17.79 -8.96 1.91
C PRO A 186 16.31 -9.27 1.66
N ARG A 187 15.93 -10.55 1.70
CA ARG A 187 14.52 -10.99 1.56
C ARG A 187 13.67 -10.51 2.73
N GLY A 188 14.17 -10.66 3.96
CA GLY A 188 13.52 -10.13 5.16
C GLY A 188 13.37 -8.61 5.13
N TRP A 189 14.43 -7.90 4.72
CA TRP A 189 14.39 -6.44 4.56
C TRP A 189 13.36 -6.00 3.51
N ALA A 190 13.30 -6.68 2.37
CA ALA A 190 12.32 -6.42 1.32
C ALA A 190 10.88 -6.65 1.81
N ALA A 191 10.61 -7.73 2.56
CA ALA A 191 9.31 -8.01 3.14
C ALA A 191 8.87 -6.92 4.12
N VAL A 192 9.75 -6.48 5.02
CA VAL A 192 9.47 -5.37 5.96
C VAL A 192 9.23 -4.06 5.22
N ARG A 193 10.00 -3.77 4.16
CA ARG A 193 9.83 -2.57 3.36
C ARG A 193 8.51 -2.58 2.59
N ALA A 194 8.11 -3.73 2.06
CA ALA A 194 6.82 -3.92 1.40
C ALA A 194 5.65 -3.72 2.39
N ALA A 195 5.72 -4.34 3.57
CA ALA A 195 4.72 -4.16 4.63
C ALA A 195 4.59 -2.69 5.07
N ARG A 196 5.72 -1.96 5.19
CA ARG A 196 5.69 -0.51 5.48
C ARG A 196 5.05 0.31 4.36
N ALA A 197 5.36 0.00 3.10
CA ALA A 197 4.77 0.70 1.97
C ALA A 197 3.25 0.49 1.93
N ALA A 198 2.78 -0.73 2.18
CA ALA A 198 1.36 -1.04 2.29
C ALA A 198 0.68 -0.27 3.44
N TYR A 199 1.32 -0.23 4.63
CA TYR A 199 0.81 0.53 5.77
C TYR A 199 0.68 2.04 5.47
N PHE A 200 1.70 2.65 4.86
CA PHE A 200 1.63 4.07 4.50
C PHE A 200 0.56 4.33 3.43
N ALA A 201 0.42 3.44 2.44
CA ALA A 201 -0.60 3.55 1.42
C ALA A 201 -2.00 3.51 2.04
N ASP A 202 -2.29 2.52 2.90
CA ASP A 202 -3.61 2.42 3.54
C ASP A 202 -3.89 3.64 4.43
N ARG A 203 -2.89 4.08 5.21
CA ARG A 203 -3.00 5.26 6.07
C ARG A 203 -3.33 6.54 5.29
N HIS A 204 -2.77 6.72 4.10
CA HIS A 204 -3.08 7.86 3.24
C HIS A 204 -4.51 7.80 2.69
N THR A 205 -5.08 6.60 2.51
CA THR A 205 -6.45 6.42 2.03
C THR A 205 -7.51 6.50 3.12
N LEU A 206 -7.14 6.39 4.42
CA LEU A 206 -8.08 6.48 5.54
C LEU A 206 -8.88 7.79 5.52
N ALA A 207 -8.20 8.94 5.41
CA ALA A 207 -8.86 10.24 5.42
C ALA A 207 -9.84 10.45 4.25
N ASP A 208 -9.61 9.79 3.11
CA ASP A 208 -10.47 9.86 1.92
C ASP A 208 -11.69 8.92 1.99
N ARG A 209 -11.74 8.01 2.98
CA ARG A 209 -12.78 6.98 3.13
C ARG A 209 -13.77 7.25 4.28
N ARG A 210 -13.61 8.37 4.99
CA ARG A 210 -14.50 8.85 6.07
C ARG A 210 -15.97 8.59 5.80
N GLY A 211 -16.56 7.71 6.61
CA GLY A 211 -18.01 7.48 6.68
C GLY A 211 -18.60 6.53 5.64
N THR A 212 -17.80 5.73 4.92
CA THR A 212 -18.33 4.83 3.89
C THR A 212 -17.58 3.51 3.75
N ASP A 213 -18.30 2.39 3.92
CA ASP A 213 -17.83 1.01 3.64
C ASP A 213 -17.92 0.66 2.13
N LYS A 214 -17.92 1.67 1.26
CA LYS A 214 -18.18 1.52 -0.18
C LYS A 214 -16.88 1.58 -0.97
N TRP A 215 -16.71 0.62 -1.86
CA TRP A 215 -15.65 0.64 -2.86
C TRP A 215 -15.87 1.80 -3.84
N TYR A 216 -14.85 2.65 -3.98
CA TYR A 216 -14.85 3.76 -4.94
C TYR A 216 -13.98 3.39 -6.13
N VAL A 217 -14.51 3.56 -7.34
CA VAL A 217 -13.69 3.56 -8.56
C VAL A 217 -12.98 4.91 -8.64
N CYS A 218 -11.69 4.92 -8.30
CA CYS A 218 -10.85 6.10 -8.45
C CYS A 218 -10.24 6.13 -9.84
N THR A 219 -10.70 7.04 -10.70
CA THR A 219 -10.07 7.27 -11.99
C THR A 219 -8.84 8.16 -11.81
N PHE A 220 -7.65 7.65 -12.15
CA PHE A 220 -6.42 8.43 -12.18
C PHE A 220 -6.15 8.95 -13.60
N ILE A 221 -5.48 10.10 -13.70
CA ILE A 221 -5.05 10.65 -14.99
C ILE A 221 -3.74 9.97 -15.40
N ALA A 222 -3.70 9.37 -16.59
CA ALA A 222 -2.48 8.84 -17.18
C ALA A 222 -1.46 9.95 -17.50
N ASP A 223 -0.17 9.59 -17.62
CA ASP A 223 0.88 10.58 -17.91
C ASP A 223 0.75 11.24 -19.28
N ARG A 224 0.26 10.50 -20.28
CA ARG A 224 0.14 10.97 -21.67
C ARG A 224 -0.72 12.24 -21.80
N PRO A 225 -1.97 12.30 -21.31
CA PRO A 225 -2.78 13.52 -21.37
C PRO A 225 -2.19 14.69 -20.58
N VAL A 226 -1.48 14.42 -19.47
CA VAL A 226 -0.76 15.47 -18.71
C VAL A 226 0.39 16.05 -19.55
N ARG A 227 1.14 15.22 -20.26
CA ARG A 227 2.20 15.69 -21.18
C ARG A 227 1.61 16.52 -22.33
N SER A 228 0.49 16.08 -22.89
CA SER A 228 -0.21 16.78 -23.97
C SER A 228 -0.67 18.19 -23.57
N VAL A 229 -1.38 18.33 -22.43
CA VAL A 229 -1.83 19.66 -21.97
C VAL A 229 -0.65 20.56 -21.62
N LYS A 230 0.41 20.01 -21.00
CA LYS A 230 1.65 20.77 -20.77
C LYS A 230 2.22 21.28 -22.08
N ALA A 231 2.34 20.44 -23.10
CA ALA A 231 2.84 20.84 -24.41
C ALA A 231 2.01 21.98 -25.02
N LYS A 232 0.67 21.87 -25.00
CA LYS A 232 -0.23 22.93 -25.50
C LYS A 232 -0.11 24.24 -24.71
N ILE A 233 0.05 24.18 -23.39
CA ILE A 233 0.35 25.38 -22.59
C ILE A 233 1.69 25.99 -23.01
N ARG A 234 2.71 25.15 -23.29
CA ARG A 234 4.03 25.65 -23.72
C ARG A 234 3.98 26.38 -25.06
N THR A 235 3.19 25.89 -26.01
CA THR A 235 3.06 26.52 -27.34
C THR A 235 2.32 27.86 -27.24
N LEU A 236 1.25 27.94 -26.45
CA LEU A 236 0.50 29.19 -26.23
C LEU A 236 1.30 30.26 -25.46
N THR A 237 2.35 29.87 -24.74
CA THR A 237 3.20 30.77 -23.93
C THR A 237 4.62 30.81 -24.47
N HIS A 238 4.77 30.89 -25.80
CA HIS A 238 6.07 31.11 -26.42
C HIS A 238 6.61 32.49 -26.02
N ARG A 239 7.88 32.57 -25.61
CA ARG A 239 8.47 33.80 -25.02
C ARG A 239 8.44 34.99 -25.99
N THR A 240 8.62 34.72 -27.28
CA THR A 240 8.66 35.73 -28.35
C THR A 240 7.28 36.01 -28.97
N SER A 241 6.18 35.52 -28.37
CA SER A 241 4.85 35.73 -28.91
C SER A 241 4.43 37.20 -28.79
N GLN A 242 4.14 37.84 -29.93
CA GLN A 242 3.62 39.21 -30.04
C GLN A 242 2.11 39.30 -29.83
N GLN A 243 1.45 38.19 -29.49
CA GLN A 243 0.00 38.17 -29.25
C GLN A 243 -0.36 39.04 -28.05
N ASP A 244 -1.51 39.71 -28.12
CA ASP A 244 -2.03 40.46 -26.98
C ASP A 244 -2.20 39.53 -25.76
N LEU A 245 -1.83 40.05 -24.58
CA LEU A 245 -1.86 39.30 -23.33
C LEU A 245 -3.26 38.79 -23.03
N ALA A 246 -4.29 39.58 -23.34
CA ALA A 246 -5.69 39.18 -23.19
C ALA A 246 -6.00 37.90 -23.98
N VAL A 247 -5.56 37.81 -25.24
CA VAL A 247 -5.75 36.64 -26.11
C VAL A 247 -5.03 35.40 -25.57
N VAL A 248 -3.82 35.58 -25.05
CA VAL A 248 -3.05 34.48 -24.41
C VAL A 248 -3.79 33.99 -23.16
N LEU A 249 -4.28 34.89 -22.31
CA LEU A 249 -5.02 34.54 -21.09
C LEU A 249 -6.34 33.83 -21.40
N VAL A 250 -7.10 34.28 -22.41
CA VAL A 250 -8.31 33.60 -22.90
C VAL A 250 -7.98 32.18 -23.33
N SER A 251 -6.96 32.01 -24.17
CA SER A 251 -6.56 30.70 -24.71
C SER A 251 -6.10 29.74 -23.61
N LEU A 252 -5.32 30.25 -22.65
CA LEU A 252 -4.87 29.47 -21.49
C LEU A 252 -6.04 29.05 -20.61
N ASN A 253 -6.95 29.98 -20.30
CA ASN A 253 -8.15 29.70 -19.54
C ASN A 253 -8.98 28.61 -20.24
N GLN A 254 -9.25 28.75 -21.53
CA GLN A 254 -10.06 27.80 -22.29
C GLN A 254 -9.43 26.40 -22.32
N VAL A 255 -8.13 26.28 -22.63
CA VAL A 255 -7.44 24.99 -22.68
C VAL A 255 -7.38 24.34 -21.31
N ALA A 256 -6.98 25.10 -20.29
CA ALA A 256 -6.74 24.54 -18.98
C ALA A 256 -8.06 24.19 -18.26
N HIS A 257 -9.09 25.03 -18.40
CA HIS A 257 -10.41 24.75 -17.82
C HIS A 257 -11.16 23.67 -18.58
N GLY A 258 -11.07 23.64 -19.91
CA GLY A 258 -11.64 22.54 -20.71
C GLY A 258 -11.02 21.19 -20.32
N TRP A 259 -9.70 21.16 -20.15
CA TRP A 259 -8.99 19.95 -19.71
C TRP A 259 -9.34 19.52 -18.28
N ALA A 260 -9.42 20.47 -17.35
CA ALA A 260 -9.82 20.17 -15.98
C ALA A 260 -11.30 19.78 -15.86
N ASN A 261 -12.18 20.32 -16.70
CA ASN A 261 -13.58 19.88 -16.80
C ASN A 261 -13.71 18.46 -17.35
N TYR A 262 -12.92 18.09 -18.36
CA TYR A 262 -12.88 16.72 -18.86
C TYR A 262 -12.44 15.73 -17.77
N PHE A 263 -11.41 16.08 -17.00
CA PHE A 263 -10.93 15.27 -15.88
C PHE A 263 -11.57 15.62 -14.53
N ARG A 264 -12.74 16.27 -14.50
CA ARG A 264 -13.38 16.70 -13.24
C ARG A 264 -13.73 15.54 -12.31
N HIS A 265 -13.88 14.34 -12.88
CA HIS A 265 -14.21 13.11 -12.16
C HIS A 265 -12.99 12.26 -11.79
N ALA A 266 -11.79 12.67 -12.19
CA ALA A 266 -10.55 12.00 -11.83
C ALA A 266 -10.00 12.54 -10.50
N VAL A 267 -9.20 11.73 -9.80
CA VAL A 267 -8.44 12.15 -8.61
C VAL A 267 -7.25 13.00 -9.07
N ALA A 268 -7.53 14.28 -9.37
CA ALA A 268 -6.63 15.14 -10.15
C ALA A 268 -6.25 16.47 -9.48
N LYS A 269 -6.71 16.73 -8.25
CA LYS A 269 -6.54 18.05 -7.61
C LYS A 269 -5.08 18.47 -7.48
N ARG A 270 -4.20 17.50 -7.15
CA ARG A 270 -2.75 17.74 -7.10
C ARG A 270 -2.19 18.07 -8.49
N THR A 271 -2.64 17.35 -9.52
CA THR A 271 -2.26 17.60 -10.91
C THR A 271 -2.70 18.98 -11.39
N PHE A 272 -3.92 19.42 -11.04
CA PHE A 272 -4.42 20.78 -11.34
C PHE A 272 -3.55 21.85 -10.67
N SER A 273 -3.19 21.66 -9.40
CA SER A 273 -2.29 22.58 -8.68
C SER A 273 -0.90 22.64 -9.31
N ASN A 274 -0.37 21.52 -9.79
CA ASN A 274 0.92 21.48 -10.49
C ASN A 274 0.86 22.20 -11.84
N LEU A 275 -0.27 22.10 -12.55
CA LEU A 275 -0.50 22.83 -13.80
C LEU A 275 -0.66 24.33 -13.54
N ASP A 276 -1.35 24.74 -12.47
CA ASP A 276 -1.44 26.14 -12.07
C ASP A 276 -0.06 26.75 -11.85
N ASN A 277 0.81 26.05 -11.11
CA ASN A 277 2.20 26.49 -10.91
C ASN A 277 2.96 26.64 -12.24
N LEU A 278 2.78 25.69 -13.17
CA LEU A 278 3.41 25.73 -14.48
C LEU A 278 2.90 26.91 -15.33
N VAL A 279 1.58 27.13 -15.37
CA VAL A 279 0.96 28.23 -16.12
C VAL A 279 1.41 29.57 -15.54
N TRP A 280 1.33 29.71 -14.20
CA TRP A 280 1.72 30.93 -13.52
C TRP A 280 3.16 31.32 -13.83
N TRP A 281 4.13 30.41 -13.68
CA TRP A 281 5.54 30.72 -13.98
C TRP A 281 5.78 31.05 -15.44
N ARG A 282 5.01 30.46 -16.36
CA ARG A 282 5.13 30.76 -17.80
C ARG A 282 4.61 32.13 -18.13
N VAL A 283 3.47 32.53 -17.58
CA VAL A 283 2.93 33.88 -17.77
C VAL A 283 3.86 34.93 -17.15
N ILE A 284 4.43 34.67 -15.96
CA ILE A 284 5.44 35.56 -15.36
C ILE A 284 6.64 35.75 -16.28
N ARG A 285 7.23 34.67 -16.80
CA ARG A 285 8.38 34.77 -17.71
C ARG A 285 8.03 35.50 -19.01
N LEU A 286 6.83 35.29 -19.54
CA LEU A 286 6.34 36.01 -20.72
C LEU A 286 6.26 37.53 -20.46
N LEU A 287 5.74 37.93 -19.29
CA LEU A 287 5.66 39.33 -18.89
C LEU A 287 7.02 39.97 -18.64
N GLN A 288 7.96 39.22 -18.05
CA GLN A 288 9.34 39.68 -17.84
C GLN A 288 10.01 39.97 -19.18
N GLU A 289 9.92 39.04 -20.14
CA GLU A 289 10.51 39.18 -21.47
C GLU A 289 9.87 40.34 -22.25
N ARG A 290 8.53 40.40 -22.28
CA ARG A 290 7.77 41.42 -23.04
C ARG A 290 8.00 42.85 -22.56
N HIS A 291 8.13 43.04 -21.26
CA HIS A 291 8.27 44.37 -20.67
C HIS A 291 9.70 44.68 -20.23
N HIS A 292 10.67 43.79 -20.55
CA HIS A 292 12.06 43.87 -20.09
C HIS A 292 12.17 44.14 -18.58
N ARG A 293 11.34 43.45 -17.78
CA ARG A 293 11.24 43.64 -16.32
C ARG A 293 11.91 42.52 -15.56
N ASN A 294 12.56 42.89 -14.46
CA ASN A 294 13.10 41.92 -13.51
C ASN A 294 11.99 41.32 -12.65
N TRP A 295 12.28 40.16 -12.06
CA TRP A 295 11.32 39.45 -11.20
C TRP A 295 10.86 40.33 -10.02
N THR A 296 11.76 41.14 -9.46
CA THR A 296 11.48 42.08 -8.38
C THR A 296 10.39 43.09 -8.77
N ASP A 297 10.42 43.60 -10.00
CA ASP A 297 9.45 44.59 -10.48
C ASP A 297 8.08 43.94 -10.70
N VAL A 298 8.07 42.73 -11.27
CA VAL A 298 6.84 41.95 -11.47
C VAL A 298 6.22 41.57 -10.12
N ARG A 299 7.03 41.13 -9.15
CA ARG A 299 6.59 40.82 -7.79
C ARG A 299 6.00 42.04 -7.10
N ARG A 300 6.64 43.22 -7.20
CA ARG A 300 6.16 44.46 -6.58
C ARG A 300 4.79 44.86 -7.12
N ARG A 301 4.56 44.70 -8.43
CA ARG A 301 3.28 45.00 -9.08
C ARG A 301 2.18 44.00 -8.75
N LEU A 302 2.51 42.71 -8.69
CA LEU A 302 1.54 41.65 -8.41
C LEU A 302 1.30 41.44 -6.92
N SER A 303 2.17 41.90 -6.04
CA SER A 303 2.02 41.79 -4.58
C SER A 303 2.42 43.08 -3.86
N PRO A 304 1.70 44.21 -4.10
CA PRO A 304 2.01 45.49 -3.46
C PRO A 304 1.70 45.50 -1.96
N THR A 305 0.73 44.68 -1.51
CA THR A 305 0.27 44.60 -0.12
C THR A 305 0.64 43.27 0.56
N GLY A 306 1.58 42.51 -0.03
CA GLY A 306 1.95 41.17 0.44
C GLY A 306 1.02 40.04 -0.02
N ARG A 307 -0.15 40.34 -0.58
CA ARG A 307 -1.06 39.38 -1.21
C ARG A 307 -0.92 39.41 -2.74
N TRP A 308 -0.77 38.23 -3.34
CA TRP A 308 -0.73 38.08 -4.79
C TRP A 308 -2.08 38.44 -5.44
N ARG A 309 -2.05 39.42 -6.35
CA ARG A 309 -3.14 39.75 -7.27
C ARG A 309 -3.18 38.74 -8.42
N PRO A 310 -4.36 38.41 -8.95
CA PRO A 310 -4.46 37.61 -10.17
C PRO A 310 -3.78 38.35 -11.34
N ILE A 311 -3.20 37.59 -12.26
CA ILE A 311 -2.62 38.18 -13.48
C ILE A 311 -3.78 38.50 -14.41
N SER A 312 -3.94 39.77 -14.80
CA SER A 312 -5.03 40.23 -15.64
C SER A 312 -4.56 41.12 -16.79
N ALA A 313 -5.35 41.14 -17.86
CA ALA A 313 -5.23 42.06 -19.00
C ALA A 313 -6.62 42.66 -19.26
N GLY A 314 -6.84 43.92 -18.86
CA GLY A 314 -8.18 44.50 -18.82
C GLY A 314 -9.09 43.72 -17.86
N GLU A 315 -10.23 43.27 -18.36
CA GLU A 315 -11.22 42.48 -17.60
C GLU A 315 -10.88 40.97 -17.55
N ILE A 316 -9.88 40.51 -18.30
CA ILE A 316 -9.56 39.08 -18.42
C ILE A 316 -8.52 38.70 -17.39
N GLU A 317 -8.89 37.81 -16.46
CA GLU A 317 -7.99 37.27 -15.43
C GLU A 317 -7.56 35.84 -15.72
N LEU A 318 -6.31 35.50 -15.37
CA LEU A 318 -5.85 34.12 -15.32
C LEU A 318 -6.56 33.38 -14.17
N ARG A 319 -7.43 32.45 -14.52
CA ARG A 319 -8.19 31.67 -13.54
C ARG A 319 -7.43 30.42 -13.15
N LYS A 320 -7.46 30.07 -11.86
CA LYS A 320 -6.81 28.84 -11.36
C LYS A 320 -7.56 27.61 -11.85
N ILE A 321 -6.84 26.69 -12.46
CA ILE A 321 -7.31 25.36 -12.85
C ILE A 321 -7.80 24.61 -11.60
N SER A 322 -7.10 24.75 -10.48
CA SER A 322 -7.50 24.17 -9.20
C SER A 322 -8.78 24.79 -8.63
N ALA A 323 -9.34 25.86 -9.20
CA ALA A 323 -10.64 26.36 -8.79
C ALA A 323 -11.78 25.43 -9.26
N ILE A 324 -11.58 24.68 -10.35
CA ILE A 324 -12.55 23.70 -10.81
C ILE A 324 -12.70 22.60 -9.73
N PRO A 325 -13.94 22.32 -9.27
CA PRO A 325 -14.17 21.29 -8.29
C PRO A 325 -13.92 19.92 -8.92
N ALA A 326 -13.06 19.12 -8.29
CA ALA A 326 -12.97 17.70 -8.59
C ALA A 326 -14.17 17.03 -7.92
N THR A 327 -15.11 16.54 -8.71
CA THR A 327 -16.35 15.92 -8.23
C THR A 327 -16.26 14.41 -8.41
N ARG A 328 -16.43 13.63 -7.34
CA ARG A 328 -16.46 12.16 -7.46
C ARG A 328 -17.55 11.75 -8.46
N TYR A 329 -17.24 10.79 -9.33
CA TYR A 329 -18.23 10.25 -10.25
C TYR A 329 -19.35 9.59 -9.45
N ARG A 330 -20.56 10.14 -9.53
CA ARG A 330 -21.74 9.53 -8.93
C ARG A 330 -22.19 8.40 -9.85
N TYR A 331 -22.21 7.17 -9.34
CA TYR A 331 -22.76 6.02 -10.05
C TYR A 331 -24.20 6.36 -10.50
N ARG A 332 -24.43 6.38 -11.82
CA ARG A 332 -25.74 6.67 -12.43
C ARG A 332 -26.54 5.41 -12.75
N GLY A 333 -26.05 4.23 -12.37
CA GLY A 333 -26.74 2.96 -12.62
C GLY A 333 -27.09 2.73 -14.09
N ASN A 334 -28.23 2.06 -14.30
CA ASN A 334 -28.89 1.83 -15.58
C ASN A 334 -29.75 3.04 -16.05
N THR A 335 -29.69 4.18 -15.36
CA THR A 335 -30.45 5.41 -15.71
C THR A 335 -29.79 6.21 -16.83
N ILE A 336 -28.67 5.74 -17.39
CA ILE A 336 -28.09 6.32 -18.61
C ILE A 336 -28.83 5.68 -19.78
N PRO A 337 -29.70 6.42 -20.51
CA PRO A 337 -30.36 5.87 -21.68
C PRO A 337 -29.26 5.42 -22.66
N THR A 338 -29.26 4.13 -22.97
CA THR A 338 -28.36 3.62 -24.00
C THR A 338 -28.90 4.05 -25.37
N PRO A 339 -28.03 4.27 -26.37
CA PRO A 339 -28.47 4.65 -27.72
C PRO A 339 -29.45 3.66 -28.36
N TRP A 340 -29.53 2.45 -27.80
CA TRP A 340 -30.30 1.31 -28.30
C TRP A 340 -31.64 1.12 -27.58
N THR A 341 -31.94 1.95 -26.58
CA THR A 341 -33.22 1.91 -25.87
C THR A 341 -34.17 2.91 -26.52
N PRO A 342 -35.23 2.47 -27.25
CA PRO A 342 -36.23 3.39 -27.78
C PRO A 342 -36.94 4.09 -26.61
N ALA A 343 -37.11 5.41 -26.72
CA ALA A 343 -37.88 6.18 -25.76
C ALA A 343 -39.31 5.62 -25.73
N THR A 344 -39.77 5.20 -24.56
CA THR A 344 -41.16 4.77 -24.39
C THR A 344 -42.04 6.02 -24.52
N THR A 345 -42.80 6.09 -25.61
CA THR A 345 -43.77 7.16 -25.88
C THR A 345 -44.95 7.10 -24.91
#